data_AF-A0A2V6MJV2-F1
#
_entry.id   AF-A0A2V6MJV2-F1
#
_cell.length_a   1.000
_cell.length_b   1.000
_cell.length_c   1.000
_cell.angle_alpha   90.00
_cell.angle_beta   90.00
_cell.angle_gamma   90.00
#
_symmetry.space_group_name_H-M   'P 1'
#
loop_
_entity.id
_entity.type
_entity.pdbx_description
1 polymer ?
#
loop_
_entity_poly.entity_id
_entity_poly.type
_entity_poly.pdbx_seq_one_letter_code
_entity_poly.pdbx_strand_id
1 'polypeptide(L)'
;MSESHQKETQKRDDNSKVASELNNLIQIISGTSSLIENIWEGRPGSEKYFEMLRASIERAEQVTAQLVAQAGGADRKRVLRPDLEQRFDEALIAGAPNQRKHSILLVDDEPMALELLHGVLTEAGYEVSVTQSGFECLDLFRRDAHAYDLILTDLSMPLMDGEETFQRLRQMSPTANVVLMAGFVDSARLEKMMNNGLSGFVGKPFAPVEILAVVTSVISAAERSKEGGNGIAAAI
;
A
#
# COMPACT_ATOMS: atom_id res chain seq x y z
N MET A 1 -40.39 7.28 -21.22
CA MET A 1 -40.57 6.69 -19.87
C MET A 1 -40.08 5.24 -19.77
N SER A 2 -39.64 4.60 -20.85
CA SER A 2 -39.19 3.19 -20.88
C SER A 2 -37.69 3.00 -20.55
N GLU A 3 -36.82 3.92 -20.94
CA GLU A 3 -35.36 3.77 -20.75
C GLU A 3 -34.88 4.01 -19.32
N SER A 4 -35.56 4.88 -18.56
CA SER A 4 -35.24 5.18 -17.16
C SER A 4 -35.55 4.00 -16.23
N HIS A 5 -36.65 3.29 -16.46
CA HIS A 5 -37.00 2.08 -15.71
C HIS A 5 -36.10 0.88 -16.06
N GLN A 6 -35.62 0.75 -17.30
CA GLN A 6 -34.67 -0.31 -17.68
C GLN A 6 -33.29 -0.12 -17.06
N LYS A 7 -32.77 1.11 -16.99
CA LYS A 7 -31.51 1.41 -16.28
C LYS A 7 -31.61 1.14 -14.77
N GLU A 8 -32.77 1.41 -14.15
CA GLU A 8 -33.02 1.15 -12.73
C GLU A 8 -33.13 -0.34 -12.39
N THR A 9 -33.69 -1.15 -13.29
CA THR A 9 -33.77 -2.62 -13.11
C THR A 9 -32.40 -3.27 -13.33
N GLN A 10 -31.66 -2.86 -14.36
CA GLN A 10 -30.30 -3.35 -14.61
C GLN A 10 -29.36 -3.07 -13.42
N LYS A 11 -29.42 -1.86 -12.85
CA LYS A 11 -28.62 -1.46 -11.68
C LYS A 11 -28.98 -2.23 -10.40
N ARG A 12 -30.24 -2.64 -10.24
CA ARG A 12 -30.70 -3.47 -9.11
C ARG A 12 -30.22 -4.91 -9.21
N ASP A 13 -30.23 -5.48 -10.42
CA ASP A 13 -29.76 -6.85 -10.67
C ASP A 13 -28.24 -6.97 -10.52
N ASP A 14 -27.48 -5.97 -10.97
CA ASP A 14 -26.03 -5.90 -10.77
C ASP A 14 -25.66 -5.78 -9.29
N ASN A 15 -26.35 -4.92 -8.53
CA ASN A 15 -26.11 -4.78 -7.08
C ASN A 15 -26.43 -6.07 -6.29
N SER A 16 -27.46 -6.82 -6.72
CA SER A 16 -27.85 -8.10 -6.10
C SER A 16 -26.80 -9.19 -6.35
N LYS A 17 -26.28 -9.27 -7.58
CA LYS A 17 -25.18 -10.19 -7.92
C LYS A 17 -23.93 -9.88 -7.11
N VAL A 18 -23.54 -8.62 -7.03
CA VAL A 18 -22.33 -8.20 -6.30
C VAL A 18 -22.46 -8.47 -4.80
N ALA A 19 -23.63 -8.23 -4.20
CA ALA A 19 -23.88 -8.55 -2.78
C ALA A 19 -23.82 -10.07 -2.52
N SER A 20 -24.35 -10.89 -3.44
CA SER A 20 -24.30 -12.35 -3.38
C SER A 20 -22.87 -12.87 -3.50
N GLU A 21 -22.07 -12.31 -4.41
CA GLU A 21 -20.66 -12.66 -4.56
C GLU A 21 -19.86 -12.27 -3.32
N LEU A 22 -20.02 -11.06 -2.79
CA LEU A 22 -19.36 -10.61 -1.56
C LEU A 22 -19.72 -11.52 -0.37
N ASN A 23 -20.99 -11.91 -0.22
CA ASN A 23 -21.43 -12.81 0.84
C ASN A 23 -20.84 -14.22 0.69
N ASN A 24 -20.77 -14.76 -0.54
CA ASN A 24 -20.10 -16.02 -0.81
C ASN A 24 -18.61 -15.97 -0.45
N LEU A 25 -17.95 -14.83 -0.64
CA LEU A 25 -16.53 -14.66 -0.32
C LEU A 25 -16.26 -14.56 1.17
N ILE A 26 -17.08 -13.80 1.89
CA ILE A 26 -17.01 -13.71 3.36
C ILE A 26 -17.19 -15.11 3.98
N GLN A 27 -18.13 -15.90 3.48
CA GLN A 27 -18.36 -17.27 3.94
C GLN A 27 -17.15 -18.17 3.72
N ILE A 28 -16.45 -18.05 2.59
CA ILE A 28 -15.28 -18.90 2.32
C ILE A 28 -14.04 -18.43 3.11
N ILE A 29 -13.80 -17.12 3.23
CA ILE A 29 -12.70 -16.57 4.04
C ILE A 29 -12.90 -16.96 5.51
N SER A 30 -14.12 -16.79 6.05
CA SER A 30 -14.46 -17.18 7.42
C SER A 30 -14.35 -18.69 7.65
N GLY A 31 -14.85 -19.51 6.72
CA GLY A 31 -14.75 -20.96 6.79
C GLY A 31 -13.31 -21.47 6.72
N THR A 32 -12.45 -20.80 5.95
CA THR A 32 -11.05 -21.22 5.80
C THR A 32 -10.16 -20.71 6.93
N SER A 33 -10.41 -19.50 7.46
CA SER A 33 -9.74 -18.98 8.66
C SER A 33 -10.01 -19.87 9.88
N SER A 34 -11.26 -20.31 10.07
CA SER A 34 -11.64 -21.27 11.12
C SER A 34 -10.95 -22.64 10.96
N LEU A 35 -10.56 -23.02 9.74
CA LEU A 35 -9.81 -24.26 9.47
C LEU A 35 -8.30 -24.08 9.68
N ILE A 36 -7.74 -22.90 9.41
CA ILE A 36 -6.32 -22.58 9.64
C ILE A 36 -6.01 -22.55 11.14
N GLU A 37 -6.90 -22.00 11.96
CA GLU A 37 -6.80 -22.05 13.43
C GLU A 37 -6.69 -23.49 13.96
N ASN A 38 -7.31 -24.46 13.28
CA ASN A 38 -7.32 -25.87 13.68
C ASN A 38 -6.17 -26.71 13.10
N ILE A 39 -5.45 -26.21 12.10
CA ILE A 39 -4.42 -26.97 11.35
C ILE A 39 -2.98 -26.57 11.77
N TRP A 40 -2.80 -25.52 12.57
CA TRP A 40 -1.48 -25.04 13.01
C TRP A 40 -0.79 -25.90 14.08
N GLU A 41 -0.65 -27.20 13.81
CA GLU A 41 0.34 -28.09 14.42
C GLU A 41 0.84 -29.12 13.38
N GLY A 42 1.79 -28.71 12.52
CA GLY A 42 2.78 -29.61 11.90
C GLY A 42 2.33 -30.81 11.07
N ARG A 43 1.13 -30.82 10.46
CA ARG A 43 0.65 -31.97 9.65
C ARG A 43 0.72 -31.78 8.13
N PRO A 44 1.07 -32.82 7.35
CA PRO A 44 0.97 -32.81 5.90
C PRO A 44 -0.51 -32.75 5.44
N GLY A 45 -0.83 -31.82 4.54
CA GLY A 45 -2.19 -31.65 3.98
C GLY A 45 -2.76 -30.22 4.08
N SER A 46 -2.09 -29.33 4.83
CA SER A 46 -2.42 -27.90 4.95
C SER A 46 -2.38 -27.15 3.63
N GLU A 47 -1.57 -27.58 2.66
CA GLU A 47 -1.40 -26.94 1.34
C GLU A 47 -2.72 -26.72 0.61
N LYS A 48 -3.61 -27.72 0.62
CA LYS A 48 -4.92 -27.62 -0.04
C LYS A 48 -5.80 -26.54 0.60
N TYR A 49 -5.65 -26.30 1.91
CA TYR A 49 -6.40 -25.27 2.63
C TYR A 49 -5.82 -23.88 2.37
N PHE A 50 -4.50 -23.76 2.23
CA PHE A 50 -3.85 -22.52 1.78
C PHE A 50 -4.27 -22.15 0.36
N GLU A 51 -4.32 -23.12 -0.57
CA GLU A 51 -4.82 -22.91 -1.93
C GLU A 51 -6.29 -22.45 -1.93
N MET A 52 -7.14 -23.04 -1.09
CA MET A 52 -8.53 -22.60 -0.92
C MET A 52 -8.64 -21.18 -0.35
N LEU A 53 -7.82 -20.84 0.65
CA LEU A 53 -7.78 -19.48 1.23
C LEU A 53 -7.35 -18.47 0.17
N ARG A 54 -6.25 -18.76 -0.53
CA ARG A 54 -5.69 -17.91 -1.58
C ARG A 54 -6.70 -17.64 -2.69
N ALA A 55 -7.33 -18.69 -3.21
CA ALA A 55 -8.37 -18.55 -4.23
C ALA A 55 -9.57 -17.73 -3.74
N SER A 56 -9.82 -17.69 -2.43
CA SER A 56 -10.94 -16.93 -1.85
C SER A 56 -10.59 -15.46 -1.64
N ILE A 57 -9.37 -15.19 -1.20
CA ILE A 57 -8.81 -13.83 -1.15
C ILE A 57 -8.79 -13.23 -2.57
N GLU A 58 -8.27 -13.96 -3.57
CA GLU A 58 -8.21 -13.50 -4.96
C GLU A 58 -9.60 -13.14 -5.52
N ARG A 59 -10.63 -13.93 -5.22
CA ARG A 59 -11.99 -13.58 -5.64
C ARG A 59 -12.54 -12.37 -4.86
N ALA A 60 -12.22 -12.22 -3.58
CA ALA A 60 -12.63 -11.05 -2.79
C ALA A 60 -12.00 -9.75 -3.28
N GLU A 61 -10.74 -9.82 -3.72
CA GLU A 61 -10.06 -8.74 -4.42
C GLU A 61 -10.81 -8.33 -5.69
N GLN A 62 -11.22 -9.30 -6.52
CA GLN A 62 -11.92 -9.03 -7.77
C GLN A 62 -13.25 -8.32 -7.55
N VAL A 63 -14.05 -8.77 -6.58
CA VAL A 63 -15.33 -8.14 -6.25
C VAL A 63 -15.13 -6.74 -5.67
N THR A 64 -14.12 -6.56 -4.82
CA THR A 64 -13.76 -5.24 -4.29
C THR A 64 -13.37 -4.31 -5.44
N ALA A 65 -12.50 -4.73 -6.35
CA ALA A 65 -12.10 -3.94 -7.52
C ALA A 65 -13.29 -3.52 -8.39
N GLN A 66 -14.26 -4.41 -8.63
CA GLN A 66 -15.48 -4.08 -9.37
C GLN A 66 -16.34 -3.01 -8.66
N LEU A 67 -16.49 -3.12 -7.35
CA LEU A 67 -17.20 -2.13 -6.53
C LEU A 67 -16.51 -0.76 -6.55
N VAL A 68 -15.17 -0.76 -6.44
CA VAL A 68 -14.34 0.44 -6.52
C VAL A 68 -14.51 1.14 -7.87
N ALA A 69 -14.47 0.38 -8.97
CA ALA A 69 -14.67 0.90 -10.32
C ALA A 69 -16.07 1.50 -10.51
N GLN A 70 -17.11 0.89 -9.95
CA GLN A 70 -18.48 1.44 -9.98
C GLN A 70 -18.66 2.68 -9.09
N ALA A 71 -17.89 2.79 -8.00
CA ALA A 71 -17.92 3.92 -7.07
C ALA A 71 -17.04 5.11 -7.50
N GLY A 72 -16.21 4.96 -8.54
CA GLY A 72 -15.31 6.01 -9.05
C GLY A 72 -13.96 6.13 -8.33
N GLY A 73 -13.59 5.14 -7.51
CA GLY A 73 -12.26 5.11 -6.89
C GLY A 73 -11.14 4.83 -7.89
N ALA A 74 -9.89 4.96 -7.43
CA ALA A 74 -8.72 4.68 -8.25
C ALA A 74 -8.70 3.19 -8.66
N ASP A 75 -8.91 2.92 -9.95
CA ASP A 75 -8.81 1.58 -10.57
C ASP A 75 -7.36 1.09 -10.71
N ARG A 76 -6.38 1.88 -10.25
CA ARG A 76 -4.96 1.57 -10.35
C ARG A 76 -4.45 1.00 -9.03
N LYS A 77 -3.96 -0.25 -9.06
CA LYS A 77 -3.28 -0.88 -7.91
C LYS A 77 -2.02 -0.13 -7.45
N ARG A 78 -1.48 0.78 -8.26
CA ARG A 78 -0.33 1.61 -7.89
C ARG A 78 -0.35 2.93 -8.65
N VAL A 79 0.12 3.99 -8.00
CA VAL A 79 0.47 5.26 -8.66
C VAL A 79 1.81 5.72 -8.10
N LEU A 80 2.78 6.02 -8.96
CA LEU A 80 4.05 6.61 -8.56
C LEU A 80 4.18 7.98 -9.20
N ARG A 81 5.08 8.84 -8.69
CA ARG A 81 5.47 10.03 -9.45
C ARG A 81 6.07 9.60 -10.80
N PRO A 82 5.89 10.36 -11.90
CA PRO A 82 6.32 9.94 -13.23
C PRO A 82 7.81 9.59 -13.33
N ASP A 83 8.67 10.26 -12.57
CA ASP A 83 10.12 10.00 -12.49
C ASP A 83 10.47 8.65 -11.83
N LEU A 84 9.51 8.03 -11.15
CA LEU A 84 9.66 6.76 -10.43
C LEU A 84 9.05 5.57 -11.18
N GLU A 85 8.18 5.80 -12.17
CA GLU A 85 7.52 4.72 -12.91
C GLU A 85 8.51 3.86 -13.70
N GLN A 86 9.43 4.48 -14.44
CA GLN A 86 10.46 3.74 -15.20
C GLN A 86 11.41 2.94 -14.31
N ARG A 87 11.64 3.41 -13.08
CA ARG A 87 12.55 2.80 -12.11
C ARG A 87 11.95 1.60 -11.40
N PHE A 88 10.63 1.50 -11.40
CA PHE A 88 9.92 0.37 -10.84
C PHE A 88 10.20 -0.93 -11.61
N ASP A 89 10.19 -0.86 -12.95
CA ASP A 89 10.46 -2.03 -13.80
C ASP A 89 11.91 -2.53 -13.63
N GLU A 90 12.85 -1.61 -13.45
CA GLU A 90 14.24 -1.94 -13.11
C GLU A 90 14.36 -2.59 -11.72
N ALA A 91 13.65 -2.06 -10.72
CA ALA A 91 13.66 -2.58 -9.36
C ALA A 91 13.05 -3.98 -9.24
N LEU A 92 12.00 -4.26 -10.01
CA LEU A 92 11.40 -5.60 -10.13
C LEU A 92 12.41 -6.67 -10.60
N ILE A 93 13.39 -6.27 -11.41
CA ILE A 93 14.37 -7.17 -12.03
C ILE A 93 15.67 -7.22 -11.22
N ALA A 94 16.10 -6.10 -10.63
CA ALA A 94 17.43 -5.95 -10.03
C ALA A 94 17.56 -6.49 -8.59
N GLY A 95 16.45 -6.65 -7.85
CA GLY A 95 16.48 -6.97 -6.42
C GLY A 95 16.97 -5.81 -5.55
N ALA A 96 16.94 -5.98 -4.23
CA ALA A 96 17.15 -4.91 -3.24
C ALA A 96 18.49 -4.16 -3.43
N PRO A 97 18.54 -2.84 -3.17
CA PRO A 97 19.72 -2.01 -3.37
C PRO A 97 20.87 -2.46 -2.46
N ASN A 98 22.09 -2.43 -2.99
CA ASN A 98 23.31 -2.86 -2.31
C ASN A 98 24.16 -1.62 -1.98
N GLN A 99 24.62 -1.53 -0.71
CA GLN A 99 25.68 -0.67 -0.12
C GLN A 99 25.29 0.34 0.99
N ARG A 100 24.02 0.73 1.19
CA ARG A 100 23.56 1.41 2.43
C ARG A 100 22.28 0.78 2.97
N LYS A 101 22.20 0.61 4.29
CA LYS A 101 20.94 0.26 4.96
C LYS A 101 20.07 1.51 4.98
N HIS A 102 19.00 1.50 4.18
CA HIS A 102 18.01 2.57 4.19
C HIS A 102 17.00 2.35 5.31
N SER A 103 16.59 3.46 5.93
CA SER A 103 15.66 3.45 7.05
C SER A 103 14.24 3.81 6.60
N ILE A 104 13.28 2.96 6.97
CA ILE A 104 11.85 3.10 6.66
C ILE A 104 11.07 3.29 7.95
N LEU A 105 10.19 4.30 7.99
CA LEU A 105 9.17 4.43 9.02
C LEU A 105 7.85 3.86 8.51
N LEU A 106 7.45 2.71 9.06
CA LEU A 106 6.22 2.00 8.74
C LEU A 106 5.10 2.38 9.71
N VAL A 107 3.92 2.72 9.18
CA VAL A 107 2.76 3.18 9.94
C VAL A 107 1.52 2.41 9.51
N ASP A 108 0.90 1.69 10.43
CA ASP A 108 -0.35 0.94 10.21
C ASP A 108 -0.97 0.65 11.59
N ASP A 109 -2.28 0.86 11.76
CA ASP A 109 -2.95 0.62 13.04
C ASP A 109 -3.23 -0.88 13.30
N GLU A 110 -3.03 -1.74 12.30
CA GLU A 110 -3.18 -3.18 12.42
C GLU A 110 -1.83 -3.86 12.78
N PRO A 111 -1.67 -4.43 14.00
CA PRO A 111 -0.38 -5.01 14.43
C PRO A 111 0.11 -6.15 13.54
N MET A 112 -0.81 -6.95 12.99
CA MET A 112 -0.48 -8.07 12.09
C MET A 112 0.11 -7.57 10.76
N ALA A 113 -0.44 -6.47 10.21
CA ALA A 113 0.06 -5.86 9.00
C ALA A 113 1.48 -5.29 9.22
N LEU A 114 1.71 -4.64 10.37
CA LEU A 114 3.03 -4.16 10.77
C LEU A 114 4.05 -5.31 10.84
N GLU A 115 3.72 -6.41 11.51
CA GLU A 115 4.63 -7.55 11.69
C GLU A 115 5.02 -8.16 10.34
N LEU A 116 4.04 -8.40 9.47
CA LEU A 116 4.27 -8.96 8.14
C LEU A 116 5.15 -8.05 7.28
N LEU A 117 4.81 -6.76 7.18
CA LEU A 117 5.54 -5.81 6.36
C LEU A 117 6.94 -5.52 6.91
N HIS A 118 7.08 -5.46 8.24
CA HIS A 118 8.38 -5.38 8.88
C HIS A 118 9.26 -6.58 8.48
N GLY A 119 8.73 -7.81 8.54
CA GLY A 119 9.45 -9.01 8.11
C GLY A 119 9.91 -8.93 6.65
N VAL A 120 9.00 -8.60 5.72
CA VAL A 120 9.29 -8.46 4.29
C VAL A 120 10.38 -7.41 4.02
N LEU A 121 10.28 -6.24 4.64
CA LEU A 121 11.21 -5.13 4.42
C LEU A 121 12.58 -5.39 5.06
N THR A 122 12.62 -5.98 6.25
CA THR A 122 13.89 -6.31 6.93
C THR A 122 14.64 -7.45 6.23
N GLU A 123 13.93 -8.47 5.72
CA GLU A 123 14.53 -9.53 4.91
C GLU A 123 15.14 -8.98 3.60
N ALA A 124 14.53 -7.94 3.04
CA ALA A 124 15.07 -7.20 1.90
C ALA A 124 16.24 -6.26 2.26
N GLY A 125 16.66 -6.18 3.52
CA GLY A 125 17.83 -5.44 3.98
C GLY A 125 17.57 -4.00 4.45
N TYR A 126 16.31 -3.58 4.58
CA TYR A 126 15.94 -2.27 5.13
C TYR A 126 15.98 -2.27 6.66
N GLU A 127 16.28 -1.11 7.25
CA GLU A 127 16.06 -0.84 8.67
C GLU A 127 14.64 -0.29 8.84
N VAL A 128 13.83 -0.89 9.71
CA VAL A 128 12.39 -0.57 9.79
C VAL A 128 12.04 -0.17 11.21
N SER A 129 11.54 1.06 11.37
CA SER A 129 10.85 1.50 12.57
C SER A 129 9.34 1.39 12.35
N VAL A 130 8.59 0.93 13.34
CA VAL A 130 7.13 0.77 13.25
C VAL A 130 6.40 1.71 14.19
N THR A 131 5.22 2.17 13.79
CA THR A 131 4.29 2.96 14.62
C THR A 131 2.85 2.55 14.31
N GLN A 132 1.96 2.67 15.29
CA GLN A 132 0.56 2.26 15.16
C GLN A 132 -0.40 3.43 14.88
N SER A 133 0.13 4.64 14.72
CA SER A 133 -0.69 5.81 14.42
C SER A 133 0.10 6.93 13.73
N GLY A 134 -0.62 7.79 13.02
CA GLY A 134 -0.08 9.03 12.47
C GLY A 134 0.55 9.94 13.53
N PHE A 135 0.03 9.95 14.77
CA PHE A 135 0.59 10.74 15.86
C PHE A 135 2.01 10.28 16.25
N GLU A 136 2.18 8.97 16.47
CA GLU A 136 3.48 8.38 16.79
C GLU A 136 4.48 8.58 15.65
N CYS A 137 4.02 8.40 14.40
CA CYS A 137 4.82 8.66 13.21
C CYS A 137 5.35 10.10 13.21
N LEU A 138 4.48 11.08 13.42
CA LEU A 138 4.87 12.50 13.46
C LEU A 138 5.84 12.79 14.61
N ASP A 139 5.65 12.18 15.78
CA ASP A 139 6.53 12.37 16.93
C ASP A 139 7.92 11.79 16.74
N LEU A 140 8.04 10.61 16.11
CA LEU A 140 9.34 10.06 15.72
C LEU A 140 10.00 10.94 14.65
N PHE A 141 9.24 11.33 13.62
CA PHE A 141 9.77 12.16 12.54
C PHE A 141 10.22 13.56 13.03
N ARG A 142 9.58 14.12 14.07
CA ARG A 142 10.03 15.36 14.73
C ARG A 142 11.38 15.23 15.41
N ARG A 143 11.70 14.06 15.96
CA ARG A 143 12.93 13.84 16.72
C ARG A 143 14.14 13.81 15.80
N ASP A 144 14.01 13.18 14.65
CA ASP A 144 15.02 13.17 13.61
C ASP A 144 14.39 12.96 12.22
N ALA A 145 14.15 14.07 11.52
CA ALA A 145 13.58 14.04 10.18
C ALA A 145 14.53 13.46 9.12
N HIS A 146 15.83 13.37 9.43
CA HIS A 146 16.85 12.83 8.51
C HIS A 146 17.14 11.35 8.75
N ALA A 147 16.59 10.76 9.84
CA ALA A 147 16.72 9.35 10.14
C ALA A 147 15.97 8.43 9.16
N TYR A 148 14.98 8.94 8.43
CA TYR A 148 14.11 8.14 7.58
C TYR A 148 14.24 8.53 6.11
N ASP A 149 14.58 7.56 5.26
CA ASP A 149 14.64 7.75 3.80
C ASP A 149 13.25 7.66 3.15
N LEU A 150 12.34 6.89 3.78
CA LEU A 150 10.98 6.66 3.33
C LEU A 150 10.02 6.50 4.51
N ILE A 151 8.82 7.05 4.38
CA ILE A 151 7.68 6.79 5.26
C ILE A 151 6.64 6.01 4.46
N LEU A 152 6.23 4.86 4.96
CA LEU A 152 5.19 4.01 4.39
C LEU A 152 4.02 3.99 5.35
N THR A 153 2.88 4.57 4.97
CA THR A 153 1.74 4.76 5.89
C THR A 153 0.44 4.23 5.30
N ASP A 154 -0.33 3.52 6.12
CA ASP A 154 -1.71 3.21 5.81
C ASP A 154 -2.55 4.50 5.71
N LEU A 155 -3.55 4.47 4.82
CA LEU A 155 -4.47 5.59 4.62
C LEU A 155 -5.59 5.62 5.66
N SER A 156 -6.09 4.46 6.10
CA SER A 156 -7.32 4.31 6.88
C SER A 156 -7.03 3.98 8.34
N MET A 157 -6.46 4.95 9.07
CA MET A 157 -6.21 4.82 10.50
C MET A 157 -7.21 5.64 11.34
N PRO A 158 -7.53 5.21 12.57
CA PRO A 158 -8.39 5.97 13.48
C PRO A 158 -7.73 7.26 13.97
N LEU A 159 -8.57 8.24 14.31
CA LEU A 159 -8.20 9.57 14.85
C LEU A 159 -7.41 10.48 13.88
N MET A 160 -6.33 9.97 13.27
CA MET A 160 -5.55 10.65 12.24
C MET A 160 -5.26 9.67 11.11
N ASP A 161 -5.81 9.97 9.93
CA ASP A 161 -5.68 9.15 8.75
C ASP A 161 -4.32 9.38 8.04
N GLY A 162 -4.00 8.56 7.04
CA GLY A 162 -2.73 8.68 6.31
C GLY A 162 -2.60 9.95 5.48
N GLU A 163 -3.71 10.53 5.01
CA GLU A 163 -3.67 11.81 4.28
C GLU A 163 -3.31 12.95 5.23
N GLU A 164 -3.95 13.04 6.39
CA GLU A 164 -3.65 14.06 7.39
C GLU A 164 -2.20 13.91 7.88
N THR A 165 -1.74 12.67 8.10
CA THR A 165 -0.35 12.35 8.42
C THR A 165 0.60 12.87 7.33
N PHE A 166 0.31 12.58 6.07
CA PHE A 166 1.08 13.07 4.92
C PHE A 166 1.14 14.60 4.85
N GLN A 167 0.00 15.27 5.00
CA GLN A 167 -0.08 16.74 4.97
C GLN A 167 0.78 17.38 6.07
N ARG A 168 0.75 16.82 7.29
CA ARG A 168 1.58 17.29 8.41
C ARG A 168 3.07 17.01 8.18
N LEU A 169 3.42 15.85 7.63
CA LEU A 169 4.79 15.52 7.21
C LEU A 169 5.30 16.49 6.14
N ARG A 170 4.46 16.88 5.16
CA ARG A 170 4.82 17.88 4.15
C ARG A 170 5.14 19.25 4.75
N GLN A 171 4.37 19.67 5.74
CA GLN A 171 4.61 20.94 6.43
C GLN A 171 5.95 20.93 7.21
N MET A 172 6.33 19.77 7.76
CA MET A 172 7.57 19.61 8.49
C MET A 172 8.80 19.44 7.58
N SER A 173 8.66 18.66 6.51
CA SER A 173 9.71 18.40 5.53
C SER A 173 9.09 18.28 4.13
N PRO A 174 9.20 19.32 3.30
CA PRO A 174 8.71 19.30 1.92
C PRO A 174 9.36 18.21 1.04
N THR A 175 10.51 17.68 1.46
CA THR A 175 11.32 16.71 0.70
C THR A 175 11.23 15.28 1.22
N ALA A 176 10.56 15.00 2.34
CA ALA A 176 10.44 13.64 2.84
C ALA A 176 9.75 12.74 1.80
N ASN A 177 10.11 11.46 1.70
CA ASN A 177 9.40 10.55 0.79
C ASN A 177 8.27 9.87 1.55
N VAL A 178 7.06 9.91 1.00
CA VAL A 178 5.87 9.29 1.61
C VAL A 178 5.15 8.45 0.57
N VAL A 179 4.91 7.19 0.91
CA VAL A 179 4.08 6.27 0.14
C VAL A 179 2.86 5.91 0.96
N LEU A 180 1.68 6.04 0.36
CA LEU A 180 0.41 5.64 0.98
C LEU A 180 0.03 4.21 0.60
N MET A 181 -0.50 3.46 1.56
CA MET A 181 -1.11 2.15 1.35
C MET A 181 -2.61 2.27 1.61
N ALA A 182 -3.48 1.80 0.71
CA ALA A 182 -4.91 1.80 0.98
C ALA A 182 -5.68 0.75 0.19
N GLY A 183 -6.73 0.16 0.76
CA GLY A 183 -7.65 -0.71 0.01
C GLY A 183 -8.53 0.06 -0.99
N PHE A 184 -8.84 1.32 -0.69
CA PHE A 184 -9.61 2.20 -1.55
C PHE A 184 -9.18 3.65 -1.35
N VAL A 185 -9.12 4.40 -2.45
CA VAL A 185 -8.96 5.85 -2.43
C VAL A 185 -9.70 6.44 -3.61
N ASP A 186 -10.37 7.57 -3.40
CA ASP A 186 -10.98 8.35 -4.48
C ASP A 186 -9.91 8.87 -5.45
N SER A 187 -10.16 8.79 -6.76
CA SER A 187 -9.18 9.15 -7.78
C SER A 187 -8.76 10.63 -7.70
N ALA A 188 -9.71 11.54 -7.48
CA ALA A 188 -9.41 12.97 -7.37
C ALA A 188 -8.68 13.30 -6.06
N ARG A 189 -9.01 12.60 -4.97
CA ARG A 189 -8.28 12.68 -3.70
C ARG A 189 -6.83 12.24 -3.88
N LEU A 190 -6.59 11.10 -4.54
CA LEU A 190 -5.25 10.60 -4.83
C LEU A 190 -4.45 11.58 -5.72
N GLU A 191 -5.05 12.06 -6.82
CA GLU A 191 -4.42 13.02 -7.73
C GLU A 191 -3.99 14.30 -7.00
N LYS A 192 -4.83 14.82 -6.10
CA LYS A 192 -4.48 15.98 -5.27
C LYS A 192 -3.28 15.71 -4.38
N MET A 193 -3.18 14.53 -3.76
CA MET A 193 -2.03 14.17 -2.93
C MET A 193 -0.75 14.02 -3.76
N MET A 194 -0.84 13.39 -4.94
CA MET A 194 0.27 13.29 -5.90
C MET A 194 0.80 14.67 -6.30
N ASN A 195 -0.11 15.61 -6.62
CA ASN A 195 0.24 17.00 -6.96
C ASN A 195 0.87 17.77 -5.79
N ASN A 196 0.62 17.35 -4.55
CA ASN A 196 1.21 17.92 -3.33
C ASN A 196 2.50 17.22 -2.89
N GLY A 197 3.09 16.37 -3.74
CA GLY A 197 4.41 15.78 -3.52
C GLY A 197 4.39 14.41 -2.85
N LEU A 198 3.26 13.70 -2.87
CA LEU A 198 3.23 12.28 -2.48
C LEU A 198 4.16 11.49 -3.42
N SER A 199 5.01 10.63 -2.85
CA SER A 199 5.99 9.87 -3.63
C SER A 199 5.35 8.70 -4.36
N GLY A 200 4.34 8.09 -3.75
CA GLY A 200 3.58 7.03 -4.38
C GLY A 200 2.40 6.53 -3.57
N PHE A 201 1.68 5.60 -4.16
CA PHE A 201 0.50 4.95 -3.63
C PHE A 201 0.51 3.48 -4.03
N VAL A 202 0.19 2.59 -3.10
CA VAL A 202 0.03 1.15 -3.30
C VAL A 202 -1.36 0.72 -2.81
N GLY A 203 -2.12 0.09 -3.69
CA GLY A 203 -3.45 -0.43 -3.41
C GLY A 203 -3.37 -1.75 -2.64
N LYS A 204 -4.03 -1.84 -1.49
CA LYS A 204 -4.23 -3.09 -0.75
C LYS A 204 -5.34 -3.91 -1.41
N PRO A 205 -5.20 -5.25 -1.46
CA PRO A 205 -4.01 -6.01 -1.11
C PRO A 205 -2.95 -6.00 -2.23
N PHE A 206 -1.70 -6.17 -1.81
CA PHE A 206 -0.52 -6.20 -2.66
C PHE A 206 0.42 -7.35 -2.26
N ALA A 207 1.17 -7.89 -3.21
CA ALA A 207 2.18 -8.91 -2.97
C ALA A 207 3.48 -8.31 -2.42
N PRO A 208 4.32 -9.07 -1.69
CA PRO A 208 5.61 -8.61 -1.18
C PRO A 208 6.52 -8.00 -2.26
N VAL A 209 6.53 -8.58 -3.46
CA VAL A 209 7.34 -8.07 -4.59
C VAL A 209 6.87 -6.69 -5.06
N GLU A 210 5.57 -6.40 -5.00
CA GLU A 210 5.02 -5.12 -5.45
C GLU A 210 5.42 -4.00 -4.50
N ILE A 211 5.34 -4.23 -3.18
CA ILE A 211 5.73 -3.23 -2.19
C ILE A 211 7.24 -2.99 -2.18
N LEU A 212 8.04 -4.06 -2.31
CA LEU A 212 9.50 -3.94 -2.39
C LEU A 212 9.96 -3.14 -3.61
N ALA A 213 9.33 -3.35 -4.76
CA ALA A 213 9.66 -2.60 -5.97
C ALA A 213 9.25 -1.12 -5.86
N VAL A 214 8.14 -0.79 -5.18
CA VAL A 214 7.78 0.61 -4.88
C VAL A 214 8.83 1.26 -3.97
N VAL A 215 9.15 0.61 -2.86
CA VAL A 215 10.14 1.08 -1.88
C VAL A 215 11.50 1.30 -2.55
N THR A 216 11.96 0.32 -3.33
CA THR A 216 13.24 0.38 -4.06
C THR A 216 13.26 1.54 -5.06
N SER A 217 12.18 1.72 -5.83
CA SER A 217 12.09 2.81 -6.81
C SER A 217 12.19 4.18 -6.15
N VAL A 218 11.45 4.40 -5.05
CA VAL A 218 11.44 5.67 -4.32
C VAL A 218 12.80 5.98 -3.70
N ILE A 219 13.43 4.99 -3.04
CA ILE A 219 14.73 5.16 -2.40
C ILE A 219 15.84 5.43 -3.43
N SER A 220 15.92 4.59 -4.48
CA SER A 220 16.91 4.74 -5.56
C SER A 220 16.79 6.08 -6.30
N ALA A 221 15.62 6.71 -6.25
CA ALA A 221 15.41 8.03 -6.80
C ALA A 221 15.93 9.14 -5.89
N ALA A 222 15.68 9.02 -4.59
CA ALA A 222 16.13 9.97 -3.59
C ALA A 222 17.67 10.04 -3.51
N GLU A 223 18.37 8.90 -3.65
CA GLU A 223 19.84 8.86 -3.66
C GLU A 223 20.44 9.65 -4.83
N ARG A 224 19.92 9.44 -6.04
CA ARG A 224 20.44 10.11 -7.25
C ARG A 224 20.17 11.62 -7.25
N SER A 225 19.08 12.06 -6.62
CA SER A 225 18.84 13.50 -6.38
C SER A 225 19.85 14.12 -5.41
N LYS A 226 20.32 13.37 -4.39
CA LYS A 226 21.36 13.81 -3.45
C LYS A 226 22.74 13.90 -4.14
N GLU A 227 23.06 12.96 -5.02
CA GLU A 227 24.34 12.94 -5.77
C GLU A 227 24.42 14.03 -6.85
N GLY A 228 23.33 14.29 -7.58
CA GLY A 228 23.29 15.33 -8.62
C GLY A 228 23.35 16.76 -8.07
N GLY A 229 22.87 17.00 -6.84
CA GLY A 229 22.96 18.30 -6.17
C GLY A 229 24.36 18.64 -5.65
N ASN A 230 25.18 17.63 -5.33
CA ASN A 230 26.51 17.83 -4.77
C ASN A 230 27.59 18.09 -5.85
N GLY A 231 27.30 17.80 -7.12
CA GLY A 231 28.23 18.02 -8.25
C GLY A 231 28.35 19.46 -8.73
N ILE A 232 27.38 20.34 -8.39
CA ILE A 232 27.38 21.75 -8.83
C ILE A 232 28.08 22.68 -7.84
N ALA A 233 28.18 22.29 -6.56
CA ALA A 233 28.82 23.08 -5.51
C ALA A 233 30.36 22.94 -5.48
N ALA A 234 30.93 21.98 -6.22
CA ALA A 234 32.38 21.76 -6.29
C ALA A 234 33.04 22.40 -7.53
N ALA A 235 32.28 23.14 -8.35
CA ALA A 235 32.74 23.72 -9.62
C ALA A 235 32.65 25.26 -9.69
N ILE A 236 32.54 25.94 -8.54
CA ILE A 236 32.58 27.42 -8.44
C ILE A 236 33.67 27.78 -7.43
#